data_AF-A0A1I7Z1B4-F1
#
_entry.id   AF-A0A1I7Z1B4-F1
#
_cell.length_a   1.000
_cell.length_b   1.000
_cell.length_c   1.000
_cell.angle_alpha   90.00
_cell.angle_beta   90.00
_cell.angle_gamma   90.00
#
_symmetry.space_group_name_H-M   'P 1'
#
loop_
_entity.id
_entity.type
_entity.pdbx_description
1 polymer ?
#
loop_
_entity_poly.entity_id
_entity_poly.type
_entity_poly.pdbx_seq_one_letter_code
_entity_poly.pdbx_strand_id
1 'polypeptide(L)'
;MDRVPFLFVNAVLHCLNSESLSAPRLLDHPLWSSVAEEHHRKRKDYVFWLCNPYADMYHVLMGQLDGPQYVTPEEWLRSDKTHLRIRKVYFSSPQWRNTPHRTFEEAVQCSRKMIPYLNDLKEIIVSIPLEDENKGWDFLWKRTCHTLNYNADVRETSVIRWQLENNDRLERINSYLFSYDEVSDLLPLCIEKRITWRMKFFLLRLMLRRLKAWQGEAQWDDIYPELPTKTVLGPPKPKQGRAFYEDEHIRKEFVWFSRNRTSFTITWK
;
A
#
# COMPACT_ATOMS: atom_id res chain seq x y z
N MET A 1 -29.00 23.01 16.98
CA MET A 1 -28.21 21.78 17.21
C MET A 1 -27.12 22.08 18.26
N ASP A 2 -27.43 22.92 19.26
CA ASP A 2 -26.43 23.87 19.79
C ASP A 2 -25.82 23.44 21.13
N ARG A 3 -26.05 22.19 21.55
CA ARG A 3 -25.57 21.64 22.82
C ARG A 3 -24.89 20.30 22.63
N VAL A 4 -24.05 20.19 21.60
CA VAL A 4 -23.18 19.02 21.45
C VAL A 4 -21.97 19.21 22.37
N PRO A 5 -21.68 18.27 23.30
CA PRO A 5 -20.52 18.40 24.18
C PRO A 5 -19.21 18.44 23.40
N PHE A 6 -18.26 19.27 23.83
CA PHE A 6 -16.91 19.34 23.23
C PHE A 6 -16.27 17.96 23.09
N LEU A 7 -16.37 17.12 24.13
CA LEU A 7 -15.78 15.77 24.11
C LEU A 7 -16.35 14.89 23.00
N PHE A 8 -17.64 15.02 22.69
CA PHE A 8 -18.26 14.30 21.59
C PHE A 8 -17.72 14.79 20.25
N VAL A 9 -17.71 16.12 20.02
CA VAL A 9 -17.17 16.72 18.79
C VAL A 9 -15.71 16.32 18.60
N ASN A 10 -14.91 16.41 19.66
CA ASN A 10 -13.50 16.03 19.64
C ASN A 10 -13.30 14.53 19.31
N ALA A 11 -14.10 13.65 19.90
CA ALA A 11 -14.04 12.21 19.62
C ALA A 11 -14.41 11.89 18.17
N VAL A 12 -15.52 12.46 17.66
CA VAL A 12 -15.94 12.27 16.27
C VAL A 12 -14.86 12.74 15.31
N LEU A 13 -14.34 13.95 15.52
CA LEU A 13 -13.31 14.50 14.65
C LEU A 13 -12.02 13.69 14.72
N HIS A 14 -11.65 13.15 15.89
CA HIS A 14 -10.50 12.26 16.06
C HIS A 14 -10.59 11.01 15.16
N CYS A 15 -11.79 10.50 14.90
CA CYS A 15 -12.02 9.34 14.02
C CYS A 15 -11.95 9.67 12.52
N LEU A 16 -12.15 10.93 12.11
CA LEU A 16 -12.10 11.30 10.69
C LEU A 16 -10.66 11.22 10.15
N ASN A 17 -10.46 11.04 8.85
CA ASN A 17 -9.15 11.18 8.22
C ASN A 17 -8.83 12.68 7.94
N SER A 18 -7.60 13.01 7.51
CA SER A 18 -7.21 14.42 7.28
C SER A 18 -7.99 15.11 6.16
N GLU A 19 -8.38 14.35 5.12
CA GLU A 19 -9.16 14.84 3.98
C GLU A 19 -10.59 15.16 4.44
N SER A 20 -11.22 14.27 5.22
CA SER A 20 -12.58 14.43 5.76
C SER A 20 -12.71 15.56 6.76
N LEU A 21 -11.63 16.01 7.40
CA LEU A 21 -11.67 17.19 8.28
C LEU A 21 -11.93 18.51 7.54
N SER A 22 -11.77 18.54 6.22
CA SER A 22 -12.07 19.74 5.42
C SER A 22 -13.53 20.16 5.51
N ALA A 23 -14.47 19.20 5.53
CA ALA A 23 -15.90 19.50 5.54
C ALA A 23 -16.38 20.08 6.89
N PRO A 24 -16.06 19.50 8.06
CA PRO A 24 -16.45 20.09 9.35
C PRO A 24 -15.89 21.50 9.62
N ARG A 25 -14.76 21.87 9.00
CA ARG A 25 -14.19 23.22 9.09
C ARG A 25 -15.06 24.29 8.44
N LEU A 26 -15.86 23.90 7.43
CA LEU A 26 -16.75 24.78 6.69
C LEU A 26 -18.14 24.88 7.32
N LEU A 27 -18.38 24.22 8.46
CA LEU A 27 -19.65 24.33 9.17
C LEU A 27 -19.73 25.69 9.87
N ASP A 28 -20.88 26.34 9.77
CA ASP A 28 -21.18 27.58 10.49
C ASP A 28 -21.26 27.40 12.03
N HIS A 29 -21.11 26.17 12.53
CA HIS A 29 -21.12 25.88 13.96
C HIS A 29 -19.72 26.08 14.59
N PRO A 30 -19.51 27.08 15.48
CA PRO A 30 -18.18 27.47 15.96
C PRO A 30 -17.38 26.36 16.64
N LEU A 31 -18.06 25.49 17.41
CA LEU A 31 -17.41 24.35 18.08
C LEU A 31 -16.88 23.31 17.09
N TRP A 32 -17.66 22.94 16.08
CA TRP A 32 -17.26 21.94 15.10
C TRP A 32 -16.13 22.45 14.21
N SER A 33 -16.26 23.69 13.71
CA SER A 33 -15.25 24.28 12.85
C SER A 33 -13.93 24.51 13.57
N SER A 34 -13.95 25.04 14.79
CA SER A 34 -12.73 25.30 15.58
C SER A 34 -11.99 24.01 15.95
N VAL A 35 -12.70 22.98 16.42
CA VAL A 35 -12.07 21.69 16.76
C VAL A 35 -11.58 20.98 15.50
N ALA A 36 -12.30 21.09 14.38
CA ALA A 36 -11.86 20.49 13.12
C ALA A 36 -10.61 21.18 12.56
N GLU A 37 -10.53 22.50 12.67
CA GLU A 37 -9.33 23.28 12.30
C GLU A 37 -8.15 22.88 13.19
N GLU A 38 -8.36 22.73 14.49
CA GLU A 38 -7.32 22.29 15.42
C GLU A 38 -6.78 20.90 15.04
N HIS A 39 -7.67 19.93 14.83
CA HIS A 39 -7.27 18.59 14.40
C HIS A 39 -6.57 18.64 13.05
N HIS A 40 -7.07 19.42 12.09
CA HIS A 40 -6.47 19.52 10.76
C HIS A 40 -5.04 20.07 10.84
N ARG A 41 -4.82 21.13 11.62
CA ARG A 41 -3.51 21.76 11.79
C ARG A 41 -2.52 20.92 12.58
N LYS A 42 -2.98 20.23 13.64
CA LYS A 42 -2.10 19.50 14.56
C LYS A 42 -1.82 18.06 14.14
N ARG A 43 -2.62 17.50 13.23
CA ARG A 43 -2.47 16.10 12.81
C ARG A 43 -1.16 15.85 12.11
N LYS A 44 -0.53 14.73 12.49
CA LYS A 44 0.66 14.23 11.85
C LYS A 44 0.51 12.74 11.58
N ASP A 45 0.63 12.38 10.31
CA ASP A 45 0.57 11.00 9.88
C ASP A 45 1.98 10.44 9.72
N TYR A 46 2.16 9.22 10.25
CA TYR A 46 3.43 8.50 10.29
C TYR A 46 3.37 7.21 9.50
N VAL A 47 4.56 6.74 9.13
CA VAL A 47 4.86 5.42 8.60
C VAL A 47 5.66 4.67 9.65
N PHE A 48 5.18 3.48 10.00
CA PHE A 48 5.95 2.50 10.76
C PHE A 48 6.78 1.66 9.80
N TRP A 49 8.09 1.68 9.95
CA TRP A 49 9.02 0.95 9.12
C TRP A 49 9.63 -0.21 9.91
N LEU A 50 9.53 -1.41 9.34
CA LEU A 50 10.29 -2.58 9.73
C LEU A 50 11.26 -2.90 8.58
N CYS A 51 12.56 -2.75 8.83
CA CYS A 51 13.58 -3.04 7.84
C CYS A 51 14.42 -4.24 8.26
N ASN A 52 14.74 -5.10 7.30
CA ASN A 52 15.63 -6.25 7.47
C ASN A 52 16.76 -6.17 6.43
N PRO A 53 17.77 -5.30 6.65
CA PRO A 53 18.86 -5.11 5.69
C PRO A 53 19.80 -6.31 5.53
N TYR A 54 19.90 -7.17 6.54
CA TYR A 54 20.79 -8.33 6.56
C TYR A 54 20.20 -9.40 7.48
N ALA A 55 20.59 -10.67 7.27
CA ALA A 55 20.22 -11.75 8.19
C ALA A 55 20.44 -11.34 9.65
N ASP A 56 19.40 -11.54 10.47
CA ASP A 56 19.36 -11.26 11.91
C ASP A 56 19.54 -9.79 12.35
N MET A 57 19.47 -8.83 11.41
CA MET A 57 19.56 -7.40 11.72
C MET A 57 18.29 -6.66 11.32
N TYR A 58 17.64 -6.05 12.29
CA TYR A 58 16.42 -5.29 12.09
C TYR A 58 16.59 -3.80 12.42
N HIS A 59 15.92 -2.95 11.66
CA HIS A 59 15.68 -1.55 12.01
C HIS A 59 14.19 -1.32 12.16
N VAL A 60 13.79 -0.67 13.26
CA VAL A 60 12.40 -0.27 13.50
C VAL A 60 12.39 1.23 13.72
N LEU A 61 11.62 1.96 12.92
CA LEU A 61 11.61 3.43 12.93
C LEU A 61 10.25 4.02 12.53
N MET A 62 10.03 5.26 12.98
CA MET A 62 8.84 6.05 12.69
C MET A 62 9.23 7.21 11.78
N GLY A 63 8.69 7.25 10.56
CA GLY A 63 8.88 8.38 9.63
C GLY A 63 7.61 9.21 9.52
N GLN A 64 7.71 10.54 9.57
CA GLN A 64 6.57 11.41 9.26
C GLN A 64 6.33 11.41 7.74
N LEU A 65 5.08 11.30 7.28
CA LEU A 65 4.76 11.22 5.84
C LEU A 65 5.19 12.47 5.06
N ASP A 66 5.06 13.65 5.67
CA ASP A 66 5.33 14.94 5.03
C ASP A 66 6.66 15.57 5.50
N GLY A 67 7.54 14.79 6.14
CA GLY A 67 8.75 15.32 6.76
C GLY A 67 9.97 14.42 6.56
N PRO A 68 11.19 15.00 6.52
CA PRO A 68 12.43 14.23 6.42
C PRO A 68 12.84 13.59 7.76
N GLN A 69 12.06 13.80 8.82
CA GLN A 69 12.42 13.40 10.18
C GLN A 69 11.97 11.96 10.46
N TYR A 70 12.90 11.20 11.01
CA TYR A 70 12.67 9.87 11.56
C TYR A 70 12.95 9.89 13.06
N VAL A 71 12.16 9.15 13.82
CA VAL A 71 12.36 8.95 15.26
C VAL A 71 12.30 7.46 15.57
N THR A 72 12.90 7.06 16.68
CA THR A 72 12.74 5.71 17.20
C THR A 72 11.29 5.48 17.65
N PRO A 73 10.78 4.24 17.64
CA PRO A 73 9.47 3.93 18.18
C PRO A 73 9.33 4.34 19.65
N GLU A 74 10.38 4.23 20.45
CA GLU A 74 10.38 4.64 21.85
C GLU A 74 10.25 6.16 22.01
N GLU A 75 10.92 6.96 21.20
CA GLU A 75 10.73 8.42 21.18
C GLU A 75 9.32 8.80 20.75
N TRP A 76 8.80 8.15 19.71
CA TRP A 76 7.42 8.35 19.26
C TRP A 76 6.42 8.00 20.37
N LEU A 77 6.62 6.87 21.07
CA LEU A 77 5.78 6.44 22.19
C LEU A 77 5.86 7.39 23.40
N ARG A 78 6.91 8.20 23.56
CA ARG A 78 7.02 9.23 24.61
C ARG A 78 6.32 10.54 24.25
N SER A 79 6.08 10.81 22.96
CA SER A 79 5.45 12.04 22.50
C SER A 79 3.98 12.17 22.93
N ASP A 80 3.32 13.29 22.68
CA ASP A 80 1.86 13.38 22.83
C ASP A 80 1.17 12.74 21.61
N LYS A 81 0.41 11.66 21.85
CA LYS A 81 -0.25 10.86 20.81
C LYS A 81 -1.60 11.44 20.37
N THR A 82 -2.11 12.49 21.01
CA THR A 82 -3.46 13.04 20.79
C THR A 82 -3.78 13.34 19.32
N HIS A 83 -2.78 13.69 18.51
CA HIS A 83 -2.96 13.99 17.08
C HIS A 83 -2.03 13.20 16.16
N LEU A 84 -1.34 12.18 16.68
CA LEU A 84 -0.41 11.37 15.89
C LEU A 84 -1.08 10.08 15.46
N ARG A 85 -0.88 9.68 14.20
CA ARG A 85 -1.45 8.44 13.67
C ARG A 85 -0.44 7.70 12.83
N ILE A 86 -0.54 6.38 12.82
CA ILE A 86 0.19 5.54 11.89
C ILE A 86 -0.74 5.23 10.72
N ARG A 87 -0.40 5.70 9.52
CA ARG A 87 -1.21 5.49 8.31
C ARG A 87 -0.62 4.44 7.40
N LYS A 88 0.66 4.13 7.54
CA LYS A 88 1.33 3.13 6.70
C LYS A 88 2.23 2.22 7.52
N VAL A 89 2.31 0.97 7.09
CA VAL A 89 3.31 0.00 7.56
C VAL A 89 4.18 -0.38 6.36
N TYR A 90 5.49 -0.38 6.55
CA TYR A 90 6.45 -0.65 5.50
C TYR A 90 7.40 -1.78 5.92
N PHE A 91 7.48 -2.84 5.12
CA PHE A 91 8.45 -3.92 5.23
C PHE A 91 9.48 -3.80 4.10
N SER A 92 10.76 -3.66 4.44
CA SER A 92 11.78 -3.33 3.45
C SER A 92 13.19 -3.84 3.79
N SER A 93 14.06 -3.90 2.80
CA SER A 93 15.50 -4.22 2.96
C SER A 93 16.45 -3.01 3.02
N PRO A 94 16.11 -1.74 2.70
CA PRO A 94 17.06 -0.65 2.79
C PRO A 94 17.64 -0.49 4.20
N GLN A 95 18.95 -0.30 4.25
CA GLN A 95 19.65 0.10 5.47
C GLN A 95 19.46 1.60 5.70
N TRP A 96 19.05 1.97 6.91
CA TRP A 96 19.03 3.36 7.33
C TRP A 96 20.35 3.69 8.02
N ARG A 97 21.06 4.68 7.48
CA ARG A 97 22.27 5.21 8.11
C ARG A 97 21.85 5.88 9.42
N ASN A 98 22.53 5.55 10.52
CA ASN A 98 22.34 6.10 11.87
C ASN A 98 21.13 5.57 12.67
N THR A 99 20.50 4.47 12.26
CA THR A 99 19.48 3.78 13.09
C THR A 99 20.13 2.62 13.85
N PRO A 100 19.87 2.46 15.16
CA PRO A 100 20.40 1.33 15.92
C PRO A 100 19.89 0.00 15.37
N HIS A 101 20.82 -0.96 15.25
CA HIS A 101 20.47 -2.35 14.94
C HIS A 101 19.73 -2.98 16.11
N ARG A 102 18.78 -3.84 15.80
CA ARG A 102 18.01 -4.64 16.76
C ARG A 102 18.11 -6.11 16.39
N THR A 103 18.12 -6.97 17.41
CA THR A 103 17.87 -8.40 17.20
C THR A 103 16.42 -8.62 16.74
N PHE A 104 16.11 -9.83 16.29
CA PHE A 104 14.75 -10.23 15.97
C PHE A 104 13.79 -10.02 17.16
N GLU A 105 14.15 -10.50 18.34
CA GLU A 105 13.31 -10.41 19.55
C GLU A 105 13.05 -8.95 19.94
N GLU A 106 14.09 -8.10 19.90
CA GLU A 106 13.98 -6.69 20.20
C GLU A 106 13.06 -5.98 19.20
N ALA A 107 13.20 -6.29 17.91
CA ALA A 107 12.36 -5.72 16.87
C ALA A 107 10.91 -6.19 17.00
N VAL A 108 10.66 -7.47 17.33
CA VAL A 108 9.33 -8.02 17.58
C VAL A 108 8.69 -7.35 18.79
N GLN A 109 9.40 -7.26 19.92
CA GLN A 109 8.89 -6.62 21.13
C GLN A 109 8.60 -5.13 20.91
N CYS A 110 9.49 -4.43 20.20
CA CYS A 110 9.28 -3.03 19.83
C CYS A 110 8.03 -2.87 18.96
N SER A 111 7.90 -3.70 17.92
CA SER A 111 6.76 -3.68 17.00
C SER A 111 5.43 -4.02 17.69
N ARG A 112 5.43 -4.95 18.65
CA ARG A 112 4.24 -5.30 19.43
C ARG A 112 3.69 -4.12 20.23
N LYS A 113 4.56 -3.24 20.75
CA LYS A 113 4.14 -2.01 21.45
C LYS A 113 3.40 -1.04 20.53
N MET A 114 3.59 -1.15 19.22
CA MET A 114 2.95 -0.29 18.23
C MET A 114 1.56 -0.76 17.81
N ILE A 115 1.18 -2.02 18.09
CA ILE A 115 -0.11 -2.62 17.71
C ILE A 115 -1.31 -1.72 18.00
N PRO A 116 -1.46 -1.12 19.20
CA PRO A 116 -2.63 -0.30 19.52
C PRO A 116 -2.82 0.92 18.61
N TYR A 117 -1.80 1.29 17.84
CA TYR A 117 -1.80 2.46 16.95
C TYR A 117 -1.96 2.09 15.46
N LEU A 118 -2.15 0.81 15.13
CA LEU A 118 -2.25 0.27 13.76
C LEU A 118 -3.70 -0.07 13.34
N ASN A 119 -4.69 0.65 13.85
CA ASN A 119 -6.11 0.30 13.66
C ASN A 119 -6.74 0.87 12.38
N ASP A 120 -6.11 1.86 11.75
CA ASP A 120 -6.68 2.55 10.58
C ASP A 120 -5.61 2.82 9.51
N LEU A 121 -5.06 1.74 8.95
CA LEU A 121 -4.00 1.84 7.96
C LEU A 121 -4.57 2.23 6.59
N LYS A 122 -3.99 3.28 5.99
CA LYS A 122 -4.21 3.60 4.58
C LYS A 122 -3.50 2.57 3.70
N GLU A 123 -2.30 2.16 4.08
CA GLU A 123 -1.43 1.38 3.21
C GLU A 123 -0.55 0.38 3.98
N ILE A 124 -0.44 -0.84 3.46
CA ILE A 124 0.61 -1.79 3.87
C ILE A 124 1.52 -2.00 2.66
N ILE A 125 2.82 -1.84 2.86
CA ILE A 125 3.82 -1.93 1.80
C ILE A 125 4.79 -3.05 2.15
N VAL A 126 4.80 -4.12 1.35
CA VAL A 126 5.65 -5.28 1.50
C VAL A 126 6.62 -5.31 0.34
N SER A 127 7.90 -5.05 0.60
CA SER A 127 8.97 -5.06 -0.41
C SER A 127 10.01 -6.16 -0.18
N ILE A 128 9.83 -6.95 0.87
CA ILE A 128 10.67 -8.11 1.20
C ILE A 128 9.78 -9.34 1.37
N PRO A 129 10.31 -10.55 1.13
CA PRO A 129 9.60 -11.78 1.44
C PRO A 129 9.25 -11.85 2.93
N LEU A 130 8.07 -12.39 3.24
CA LEU A 130 7.59 -12.60 4.61
C LEU A 130 7.40 -14.10 4.91
N GLU A 131 8.33 -14.95 4.41
CA GLU A 131 8.31 -16.44 4.46
C GLU A 131 7.98 -17.06 5.84
N ASP A 132 7.75 -18.37 5.94
CA ASP A 132 7.27 -19.10 7.13
C ASP A 132 7.98 -18.79 8.47
N GLU A 133 9.26 -18.40 8.48
CA GLU A 133 9.99 -17.95 9.68
C GLU A 133 9.47 -16.61 10.23
N ASN A 134 8.73 -15.86 9.43
CA ASN A 134 8.13 -14.55 9.71
C ASN A 134 6.68 -14.62 10.22
N LYS A 135 6.20 -15.79 10.69
CA LYS A 135 5.04 -15.84 11.60
C LYS A 135 5.17 -14.86 12.77
N GLY A 136 6.42 -14.53 13.12
CA GLY A 136 6.75 -13.46 14.05
C GLY A 136 6.17 -12.09 13.70
N TRP A 137 5.89 -11.79 12.43
CA TRP A 137 5.40 -10.48 11.96
C TRP A 137 3.92 -10.47 11.55
N ASP A 138 3.21 -11.59 11.69
CA ASP A 138 1.77 -11.71 11.38
C ASP A 138 0.95 -10.56 11.96
N PHE A 139 1.23 -10.19 13.21
CA PHE A 139 0.51 -9.12 13.89
C PHE A 139 0.66 -7.72 13.25
N LEU A 140 1.62 -7.53 12.33
CA LEU A 140 1.81 -6.30 11.58
C LEU A 140 1.15 -6.35 10.21
N TRP A 141 1.38 -7.41 9.43
CA TRP A 141 0.89 -7.48 8.05
C TRP A 141 -0.52 -8.07 7.95
N LYS A 142 -0.97 -8.87 8.92
CA LYS A 142 -2.37 -9.31 9.08
C LYS A 142 -3.21 -8.19 9.74
N ARG A 143 -3.24 -7.04 9.09
CA ARG A 143 -4.03 -5.87 9.47
C ARG A 143 -4.85 -5.39 8.30
N THR A 144 -6.01 -4.82 8.59
CA THR A 144 -6.85 -4.21 7.58
C THR A 144 -6.21 -2.91 7.08
N CYS A 145 -6.30 -2.69 5.77
CA CYS A 145 -5.79 -1.50 5.09
C CYS A 145 -6.59 -1.22 3.81
N HIS A 146 -6.55 0.01 3.31
CA HIS A 146 -7.21 0.35 2.05
C HIS A 146 -6.42 -0.08 0.82
N THR A 147 -5.08 -0.06 0.91
CA THR A 147 -4.20 -0.41 -0.20
C THR A 147 -3.07 -1.33 0.24
N LEU A 148 -2.95 -2.48 -0.40
CA LEU A 148 -1.78 -3.35 -0.28
C LEU A 148 -0.79 -3.05 -1.42
N ASN A 149 0.47 -2.77 -1.11
CA ASN A 149 1.54 -2.71 -2.09
C ASN A 149 2.50 -3.88 -1.88
N TYR A 150 2.34 -4.91 -2.70
CA TYR A 150 3.11 -6.14 -2.64
C TYR A 150 4.17 -6.17 -3.75
N ASN A 151 5.35 -5.65 -3.44
CA ASN A 151 6.51 -5.57 -4.33
C ASN A 151 7.64 -6.49 -3.87
N ALA A 152 7.34 -7.57 -3.16
CA ALA A 152 8.33 -8.58 -2.83
C ALA A 152 8.74 -9.33 -4.11
N ASP A 153 10.03 -9.64 -4.25
CA ASP A 153 10.58 -10.35 -5.41
C ASP A 153 10.13 -11.83 -5.44
N VAL A 154 9.67 -12.34 -4.29
CA VAL A 154 9.12 -13.69 -4.15
C VAL A 154 7.62 -13.66 -4.45
N ARG A 155 7.20 -14.50 -5.40
CA ARG A 155 5.81 -14.64 -5.88
C ARG A 155 4.92 -15.44 -4.95
N GLU A 156 5.15 -15.28 -3.66
CA GLU A 156 4.26 -15.80 -2.65
C GLU A 156 2.96 -14.99 -2.70
N THR A 157 1.82 -15.69 -2.76
CA THR A 157 0.50 -15.06 -2.79
C THR A 157 -0.19 -15.09 -1.43
N SER A 158 0.44 -15.63 -0.38
CA SER A 158 -0.14 -15.79 0.95
C SER A 158 -0.62 -14.47 1.56
N VAL A 159 0.20 -13.41 1.47
CA VAL A 159 -0.15 -12.07 1.95
C VAL A 159 -1.32 -11.49 1.16
N ILE A 160 -1.30 -11.63 -0.16
CA ILE A 160 -2.38 -11.16 -1.04
C ILE A 160 -3.68 -11.91 -0.71
N ARG A 161 -3.62 -13.24 -0.61
CA ARG A 161 -4.74 -14.11 -0.26
C ARG A 161 -5.35 -13.71 1.08
N TRP A 162 -4.52 -13.61 2.12
CA TRP A 162 -5.01 -13.23 3.44
C TRP A 162 -5.73 -11.89 3.42
N GLN A 163 -5.17 -10.90 2.70
CA GLN A 163 -5.78 -9.58 2.56
C GLN A 163 -7.10 -9.65 1.78
N LEU A 164 -7.18 -10.44 0.71
CA LEU A 164 -8.43 -10.64 -0.01
C LEU A 164 -9.49 -11.32 0.87
N GLU A 165 -9.14 -12.34 1.65
CA GLU A 165 -10.07 -13.09 2.48
C GLU A 165 -10.53 -12.28 3.72
N ASN A 166 -9.62 -11.58 4.39
CA ASN A 166 -9.84 -11.08 5.76
C ASN A 166 -9.91 -9.55 5.89
N ASN A 167 -9.72 -8.79 4.81
CA ASN A 167 -9.72 -7.32 4.86
C ASN A 167 -10.84 -6.72 4.01
N ASP A 168 -11.98 -6.46 4.64
CA ASP A 168 -13.15 -5.86 3.98
C ASP A 168 -12.98 -4.38 3.62
N ARG A 169 -11.91 -3.74 4.10
CA ARG A 169 -11.55 -2.36 3.76
C ARG A 169 -10.63 -2.28 2.55
N LEU A 170 -10.17 -3.41 2.03
CA LEU A 170 -9.25 -3.44 0.91
C LEU A 170 -9.97 -2.91 -0.33
N GLU A 171 -9.41 -1.89 -0.95
CA GLU A 171 -9.93 -1.30 -2.19
C GLU A 171 -8.99 -1.56 -3.36
N ARG A 172 -7.68 -1.68 -3.06
CA ARG A 172 -6.64 -1.76 -4.09
C ARG A 172 -5.47 -2.66 -3.71
N ILE A 173 -4.98 -3.42 -4.68
CA ILE A 173 -3.71 -4.13 -4.63
C ILE A 173 -2.78 -3.54 -5.69
N ASN A 174 -1.56 -3.19 -5.30
CA ASN A 174 -0.46 -2.86 -6.20
C ASN A 174 0.60 -3.96 -6.11
N SER A 175 1.07 -4.50 -7.23
CA SER A 175 2.11 -5.54 -7.20
C SER A 175 3.02 -5.52 -8.43
N TYR A 176 3.97 -6.46 -8.49
CA TYR A 176 4.57 -6.84 -9.78
C TYR A 176 3.59 -7.63 -10.66
N LEU A 177 3.93 -7.80 -11.94
CA LEU A 177 3.13 -8.57 -12.89
C LEU A 177 3.18 -10.08 -12.58
N PHE A 178 2.05 -10.60 -12.09
CA PHE A 178 1.76 -12.03 -12.04
C PHE A 178 1.31 -12.51 -13.42
N SER A 179 1.55 -13.77 -13.77
CA SER A 179 0.79 -14.43 -14.83
C SER A 179 -0.60 -14.82 -14.33
N TYR A 180 -1.56 -14.92 -15.25
CA TYR A 180 -2.94 -15.30 -14.92
C TYR A 180 -3.00 -16.57 -14.05
N ASP A 181 -2.27 -17.63 -14.44
CA ASP A 181 -2.28 -18.91 -13.73
C ASP A 181 -1.77 -18.81 -12.28
N GLU A 182 -0.85 -17.89 -11.99
CA GLU A 182 -0.25 -17.72 -10.65
C GLU A 182 -1.25 -17.18 -9.62
N VAL A 183 -2.30 -16.51 -10.09
CA VAL A 183 -3.28 -15.83 -9.24
C VAL A 183 -4.71 -16.18 -9.61
N SER A 184 -4.90 -17.18 -10.47
CA SER A 184 -6.19 -17.57 -11.04
C SER A 184 -7.21 -17.93 -9.95
N ASP A 185 -6.74 -18.55 -8.87
CA ASP A 185 -7.52 -18.95 -7.72
C ASP A 185 -7.87 -17.78 -6.77
N LEU A 186 -7.20 -16.63 -6.90
CA LEU A 186 -7.51 -15.41 -6.14
C LEU A 186 -8.54 -14.52 -6.85
N LEU A 187 -8.72 -14.70 -8.17
CA LEU A 187 -9.61 -13.85 -8.97
C LEU A 187 -11.06 -13.86 -8.51
N PRO A 188 -11.67 -14.98 -8.07
CA PRO A 188 -13.02 -14.97 -7.53
C PRO A 188 -13.20 -13.98 -6.38
N LEU A 189 -12.22 -13.89 -5.47
CA LEU A 189 -12.25 -12.95 -4.34
C LEU A 189 -12.10 -11.50 -4.81
N CYS A 190 -11.25 -11.24 -5.81
CA CYS A 190 -11.11 -9.91 -6.40
C CYS A 190 -12.42 -9.44 -7.06
N ILE A 191 -13.14 -10.36 -7.73
CA ILE A 191 -14.45 -10.10 -8.36
C ILE A 191 -15.48 -9.79 -7.28
N GLU A 192 -15.63 -10.68 -6.29
CA GLU A 192 -16.60 -10.54 -5.20
C GLU A 192 -16.44 -9.21 -4.46
N LYS A 193 -15.20 -8.84 -4.12
CA LYS A 193 -14.88 -7.63 -3.36
C LYS A 193 -14.63 -6.39 -4.25
N ARG A 194 -14.75 -6.51 -5.58
CA ARG A 194 -14.52 -5.43 -6.56
C ARG A 194 -13.17 -4.71 -6.39
N ILE A 195 -12.13 -5.47 -6.06
CA ILE A 195 -10.80 -4.93 -5.72
C ILE A 195 -10.11 -4.37 -6.96
N THR A 196 -9.59 -3.16 -6.97
CA THR A 196 -8.73 -2.75 -8.11
C THR A 196 -7.33 -3.35 -7.98
N TRP A 197 -6.87 -4.11 -8.98
CA TRP A 197 -5.51 -4.67 -8.98
C TRP A 197 -4.63 -4.00 -10.04
N ARG A 198 -3.60 -3.29 -9.61
CA ARG A 198 -2.59 -2.66 -10.46
C ARG A 198 -1.24 -3.36 -10.37
N MET A 199 -0.78 -3.91 -11.48
CA MET A 199 0.51 -4.57 -11.61
C MET A 199 1.49 -3.64 -12.33
N LYS A 200 2.69 -3.43 -11.78
CA LYS A 200 3.78 -2.65 -12.40
C LYS A 200 4.89 -3.59 -12.83
N PHE A 201 5.54 -3.31 -13.96
CA PHE A 201 6.62 -4.17 -14.45
C PHE A 201 7.53 -3.44 -15.44
N PHE A 202 8.70 -4.01 -15.68
CA PHE A 202 9.57 -3.60 -16.78
C PHE A 202 9.07 -4.21 -18.08
N LEU A 203 8.96 -3.41 -19.14
CA LEU A 203 8.49 -3.88 -20.43
C LEU A 203 9.57 -4.71 -21.13
N LEU A 204 9.57 -6.02 -20.85
CA LEU A 204 10.46 -7.03 -21.42
C LEU A 204 9.62 -8.07 -22.18
N ARG A 205 10.24 -8.78 -23.14
CA ARG A 205 9.56 -9.85 -23.90
C ARG A 205 8.92 -10.91 -23.00
N LEU A 206 9.61 -11.29 -21.92
CA LEU A 206 9.09 -12.23 -20.93
C LEU A 206 7.82 -11.68 -20.23
N MET A 207 7.82 -10.39 -19.88
CA MET A 207 6.67 -9.76 -19.22
C MET A 207 5.49 -9.58 -20.17
N LEU A 208 5.74 -9.32 -21.46
CA LEU A 208 4.68 -9.30 -22.48
C LEU A 208 3.99 -10.65 -22.60
N ARG A 209 4.71 -11.77 -22.57
CA ARG A 209 4.09 -13.12 -22.60
C ARG A 209 3.13 -13.32 -21.42
N ARG A 210 3.48 -12.82 -20.24
CA ARG A 210 2.61 -12.90 -19.06
C ARG A 210 1.40 -12.00 -19.16
N LEU A 211 1.60 -10.78 -19.66
CA LEU A 211 0.51 -9.86 -19.94
C LEU A 211 -0.47 -10.47 -20.95
N LYS A 212 0.03 -11.14 -21.99
CA LYS A 212 -0.80 -11.88 -22.95
C LYS A 212 -1.62 -13.01 -22.29
N ALA A 213 -1.15 -13.63 -21.21
CA ALA A 213 -1.96 -14.60 -20.48
C ALA A 213 -3.21 -13.97 -19.83
N TRP A 214 -3.19 -12.67 -19.53
CA TRP A 214 -4.35 -11.92 -19.02
C TRP A 214 -5.36 -11.51 -20.11
N GLN A 215 -4.98 -11.65 -21.37
CA GLN A 215 -5.74 -11.19 -22.52
C GLN A 215 -7.06 -11.97 -22.66
N GLY A 216 -7.04 -13.28 -22.44
CA GLY A 216 -8.20 -14.15 -22.71
C GLY A 216 -8.65 -13.98 -24.17
N GLU A 217 -9.94 -13.73 -24.39
CA GLU A 217 -10.53 -13.51 -25.72
C GLU A 217 -10.37 -12.08 -26.26
N ALA A 218 -9.90 -11.13 -25.44
CA ALA A 218 -9.75 -9.74 -25.87
C ALA A 218 -8.63 -9.64 -26.93
N GLN A 219 -8.91 -9.16 -28.14
CA GLN A 219 -7.85 -9.00 -29.15
C GLN A 219 -6.99 -7.77 -28.83
N TRP A 220 -5.81 -7.97 -28.21
CA TRP A 220 -4.81 -6.91 -27.97
C TRP A 220 -3.60 -7.00 -28.91
N ASP A 221 -3.57 -8.00 -29.81
CA ASP A 221 -2.37 -8.32 -30.59
C ASP A 221 -1.88 -7.16 -31.47
N ASP A 222 -2.77 -6.25 -31.89
CA ASP A 222 -2.43 -5.05 -32.67
C ASP A 222 -1.97 -3.84 -31.82
N ILE A 223 -1.99 -3.96 -30.48
CA ILE A 223 -1.81 -2.83 -29.55
C ILE A 223 -0.53 -2.98 -28.71
N TYR A 224 0.15 -4.13 -28.75
CA TYR A 224 1.40 -4.29 -28.01
C TYR A 224 2.55 -3.51 -28.68
N PRO A 225 3.39 -2.83 -27.88
CA PRO A 225 4.57 -2.19 -28.44
C PRO A 225 5.55 -3.22 -29.01
N GLU A 226 6.14 -2.88 -30.15
CA GLU A 226 7.26 -3.62 -30.71
C GLU A 226 8.47 -3.50 -29.77
N LEU A 227 8.99 -4.65 -29.34
CA LEU A 227 10.19 -4.72 -28.51
C LEU A 227 11.41 -5.12 -29.35
N PRO A 228 12.54 -4.39 -29.22
CA PRO A 228 13.75 -4.71 -29.97
C PRO A 228 14.17 -6.19 -29.78
N THR A 229 14.65 -6.80 -30.86
CA THR A 229 15.10 -8.20 -30.92
C THR A 229 16.44 -8.43 -30.25
N LYS A 230 17.27 -7.40 -30.12
CA LYS A 230 18.59 -7.48 -29.48
C LYS A 230 18.52 -7.05 -28.02
N THR A 231 19.33 -7.69 -27.19
CA THR A 231 19.54 -7.50 -25.73
C THR A 231 19.90 -6.08 -25.28
N VAL A 232 20.06 -5.14 -26.22
CA VAL A 232 20.27 -3.73 -25.92
C VAL A 232 18.91 -3.09 -25.65
N LEU A 233 18.75 -2.48 -24.48
CA LEU A 233 17.61 -1.70 -23.97
C LEU A 233 17.18 -0.55 -24.90
N GLY A 234 16.77 -0.86 -26.13
CA GLY A 234 16.09 0.09 -27.01
C GLY A 234 14.70 0.38 -26.47
N PRO A 235 14.20 1.63 -26.56
CA PRO A 235 12.86 1.95 -26.10
C PRO A 235 11.81 1.18 -26.93
N PRO A 236 10.68 0.80 -26.34
CA PRO A 236 9.55 0.25 -27.08
C PRO A 236 9.10 1.21 -28.17
N LYS A 237 8.54 0.68 -29.26
CA LYS A 237 7.87 1.46 -30.30
C LYS A 237 6.38 1.10 -30.34
N PRO A 238 5.46 2.07 -30.17
CA PRO A 238 5.71 3.48 -29.84
C PRO A 238 6.28 3.67 -28.42
N LYS A 239 6.95 4.81 -28.20
CA LYS A 239 7.59 5.14 -26.91
C LYS A 239 6.60 5.16 -25.75
N GLN A 240 5.34 5.44 -26.01
CA GLN A 240 4.27 5.37 -25.01
C GLN A 240 3.00 4.91 -25.70
N GLY A 241 2.10 4.35 -24.92
CA GLY A 241 0.78 4.01 -25.41
C GLY A 241 -0.09 3.39 -24.32
N ARG A 242 -1.30 3.06 -24.73
CA ARG A 242 -2.35 2.53 -23.88
C ARG A 242 -3.17 1.52 -24.69
N ALA A 243 -3.42 0.37 -24.11
CA ALA A 243 -4.40 -0.59 -24.56
C ALA A 243 -5.52 -0.68 -23.52
N PHE A 244 -6.74 -0.90 -23.99
CA PHE A 244 -7.92 -0.84 -23.16
C PHE A 244 -8.92 -1.93 -23.57
N TYR A 245 -9.50 -2.59 -22.58
CA TYR A 245 -10.61 -3.51 -22.76
C TYR A 245 -11.61 -3.31 -21.63
N GLU A 246 -12.89 -3.30 -21.95
CA GLU A 246 -13.96 -3.13 -20.99
C GLU A 246 -15.20 -3.88 -21.47
N ASP A 247 -15.81 -4.62 -20.56
CA ASP A 247 -17.12 -5.23 -20.72
C ASP A 247 -18.03 -4.81 -19.54
N GLU A 248 -19.14 -5.53 -19.34
CA GLU A 248 -20.11 -5.29 -18.26
C GLU A 248 -19.51 -5.52 -16.86
N HIS A 249 -18.53 -6.41 -16.72
CA HIS A 249 -18.03 -6.91 -15.44
C HIS A 249 -16.58 -6.50 -15.12
N ILE A 250 -15.77 -6.22 -16.14
CA ILE A 250 -14.34 -6.00 -15.96
C ILE A 250 -13.82 -4.91 -16.90
N ARG A 251 -12.87 -4.15 -16.38
CA ARG A 251 -12.06 -3.18 -17.11
C ARG A 251 -10.59 -3.57 -16.96
N LYS A 252 -9.90 -3.73 -18.09
CA LYS A 252 -8.47 -4.02 -18.18
C LYS A 252 -7.78 -2.87 -18.91
N GLU A 253 -6.74 -2.31 -18.29
CA GLU A 253 -6.00 -1.17 -18.83
C GLU A 253 -4.50 -1.42 -18.78
N PHE A 254 -3.87 -1.51 -19.94
CA PHE A 254 -2.43 -1.63 -20.09
C PHE A 254 -1.86 -0.29 -20.55
N VAL A 255 -0.90 0.26 -19.79
CA VAL A 255 -0.24 1.54 -20.09
C VAL A 255 1.26 1.32 -20.07
N TRP A 256 1.97 1.84 -21.07
CA TRP A 256 3.43 1.80 -21.13
C TRP A 256 4.03 3.16 -21.47
N PHE A 257 5.21 3.39 -20.92
CA PHE A 257 6.06 4.55 -21.22
C PHE A 257 7.51 4.09 -21.38
N SER A 258 8.25 4.74 -22.28
CA SER A 258 9.67 4.52 -22.48
C SER A 258 10.38 4.90 -21.17
N ARG A 259 11.25 4.02 -20.66
CA ARG A 259 11.93 4.12 -19.35
C ARG A 259 11.11 3.63 -18.15
N ASN A 260 10.58 2.41 -18.24
CA ASN A 260 10.26 1.57 -17.08
C ASN A 260 9.04 1.96 -16.25
N ARG A 261 8.08 2.69 -16.82
CA ARG A 261 6.79 2.98 -16.17
C ARG A 261 5.68 2.26 -16.91
N THR A 262 5.68 0.93 -16.81
CA THR A 262 4.62 0.12 -17.41
C THR A 262 3.73 -0.44 -16.31
N SER A 263 2.42 -0.36 -16.52
CA SER A 263 1.45 -0.96 -15.62
C SER A 263 0.27 -1.58 -16.35
N PHE A 264 -0.25 -2.64 -15.76
CA PHE A 264 -1.48 -3.29 -16.13
C PHE A 264 -2.46 -3.18 -14.96
N THR A 265 -3.65 -2.67 -15.20
CA THR A 265 -4.66 -2.44 -14.16
C THR A 265 -5.92 -3.21 -14.51
N ILE A 266 -6.47 -3.91 -13.53
CA ILE A 266 -7.75 -4.59 -13.60
C ILE A 266 -8.69 -3.96 -12.57
N THR A 267 -9.89 -3.62 -13.01
CA THR A 267 -10.98 -3.13 -12.16
C THR A 267 -12.22 -3.96 -12.45
N TRP A 268 -12.81 -4.55 -11.41
CA TRP A 268 -14.06 -5.31 -11.50
C TRP A 268 -15.25 -4.40 -11.12
N LYS A 269 -16.39 -4.58 -11.77
CA LYS A 269 -17.58 -3.71 -11.69
C LYS A 269 -18.69 -4.27 -10.81
#